data_AF-A0A966RT86-F1
#
_entry.id   AF-A0A966RT86-F1
#
_cell.length_a   1.000
_cell.length_b   1.000
_cell.length_c   1.000
_cell.angle_alpha   90.00
_cell.angle_beta   90.00
_cell.angle_gamma   90.00
#
_symmetry.space_group_name_H-M   'P 1'
#
loop_
_entity.id
_entity.type
_entity.pdbx_description
1 polymer ?
#
loop_
_entity_poly.entity_id
_entity_poly.type
_entity_poly.pdbx_seq_one_letter_code
_entity_poly.pdbx_strand_id
1 'polypeptide(L)'
;MNALEGLSRYTTVVADTGDVGLIARYQPQDATTNPSLILKAVGLDSYKEWLLEMKAPSSAQGSTLEGRVDALLVRFGQAILKVI
;
A
#
# COMPACT_ATOMS: atom_id res chain seq x y z
N MET A 1 -7.74 -24.07 -13.82
CA MET A 1 -6.58 -24.09 -12.91
C MET A 1 -5.40 -23.43 -13.59
N ASN A 2 -5.17 -22.15 -13.30
CA ASN A 2 -4.00 -21.41 -13.80
C ASN A 2 -2.76 -21.66 -12.91
N ALA A 3 -1.59 -21.14 -13.32
CA ALA A 3 -0.35 -21.36 -12.58
C ALA A 3 -0.39 -20.82 -11.13
N LEU A 4 -1.07 -19.69 -10.90
CA LEU A 4 -1.23 -19.10 -9.58
C LEU A 4 -2.09 -19.99 -8.67
N GLU A 5 -3.26 -20.42 -9.15
CA GLU A 5 -4.13 -21.38 -8.45
C GLU A 5 -3.42 -22.71 -8.17
N GLY A 6 -2.53 -23.11 -9.09
CA GLY A 6 -1.69 -24.28 -8.91
C GLY A 6 -0.71 -24.13 -7.74
N LEU A 7 -0.03 -22.99 -7.67
CA LEU A 7 0.98 -22.66 -6.68
C LEU A 7 0.39 -22.49 -5.27
N SER A 8 -0.76 -21.83 -5.14
CA SER A 8 -1.42 -21.57 -3.84
C SER A 8 -1.80 -22.83 -3.05
N ARG A 9 -1.79 -24.01 -3.69
CA ARG A 9 -2.03 -25.30 -3.02
C ARG A 9 -0.82 -25.80 -2.21
N TYR A 10 0.37 -25.28 -2.48
CA TYR A 10 1.62 -25.73 -1.89
C TYR A 10 2.36 -24.65 -1.11
N THR A 11 2.04 -23.38 -1.35
CA THR A 11 2.67 -22.25 -0.66
C THR A 11 1.65 -21.14 -0.41
N THR A 12 1.91 -20.36 0.62
CA THR A 12 1.21 -19.10 0.85
C THR A 12 1.64 -18.09 -0.21
N VAL A 13 0.68 -17.49 -0.91
CA VAL A 13 0.92 -16.44 -1.90
C VAL A 13 0.86 -15.08 -1.22
N VAL A 14 1.88 -14.26 -1.47
CA VAL A 14 2.02 -12.90 -0.96
C VAL A 14 2.20 -11.95 -2.14
N ALA A 15 1.55 -10.78 -2.12
CA ALA A 15 1.77 -9.75 -3.13
C ALA A 15 2.86 -8.76 -2.71
N ASP A 16 3.88 -8.56 -3.55
CA ASP A 16 4.96 -7.60 -3.30
C ASP A 16 4.71 -6.29 -4.06
N THR A 17 3.79 -5.46 -3.54
CA THR A 17 3.38 -4.20 -4.17
C THR A 17 2.74 -3.25 -3.18
N GLY A 18 2.83 -1.93 -3.43
CA GLY A 18 2.05 -0.90 -2.74
C GLY A 18 0.71 -0.59 -3.42
N ASP A 19 0.41 -1.22 -4.57
CA ASP A 19 -0.84 -0.98 -5.31
C ASP A 19 -1.99 -1.80 -4.74
N VAL A 20 -2.83 -1.15 -3.93
CA VAL A 20 -4.03 -1.71 -3.30
C VAL A 20 -5.01 -2.28 -4.33
N GLY A 21 -5.08 -1.71 -5.53
CA GLY A 21 -5.96 -2.20 -6.60
C GLY A 21 -5.54 -3.57 -7.13
N LEU A 22 -4.23 -3.79 -7.27
CA LEU A 22 -3.69 -5.10 -7.65
C LEU A 22 -3.85 -6.12 -6.52
N ILE A 23 -3.63 -5.72 -5.27
CA ILE A 23 -3.82 -6.59 -4.11
C ILE A 23 -5.29 -7.06 -4.04
N ALA A 24 -6.25 -6.14 -4.15
CA ALA A 24 -7.67 -6.46 -4.16
C ALA A 24 -8.06 -7.40 -5.32
N ARG A 25 -7.42 -7.26 -6.49
CA ARG A 25 -7.67 -8.10 -7.66
C ARG A 25 -7.19 -9.55 -7.47
N TYR A 26 -6.01 -9.73 -6.86
CA TYR A 26 -5.37 -11.05 -6.76
C TYR A 26 -5.61 -11.76 -5.43
N GLN A 27 -6.15 -11.07 -4.42
CA GLN A 27 -6.50 -11.61 -3.10
C GLN A 27 -5.42 -12.53 -2.52
N PRO A 28 -4.18 -12.02 -2.35
CA PRO A 28 -3.12 -12.79 -1.70
C PRO A 28 -3.45 -12.99 -0.22
N GLN A 29 -2.74 -13.91 0.44
CA GLN A 29 -2.86 -14.08 1.89
C GLN A 29 -2.28 -12.90 2.67
N ASP A 30 -1.14 -12.38 2.20
CA ASP A 30 -0.46 -11.21 2.77
C ASP A 30 0.02 -10.28 1.65
N ALA A 31 0.45 -9.08 2.00
CA ALA A 31 1.19 -8.21 1.08
C ALA A 31 2.40 -7.57 1.76
N THR A 32 3.49 -7.42 1.01
CA THR A 32 4.71 -6.75 1.44
C THR A 32 4.87 -5.42 0.73
N THR A 33 5.31 -4.43 1.49
CA THR A 33 5.71 -3.13 0.94
C THR A 33 7.14 -2.82 1.35
N ASN A 34 7.76 -1.91 0.63
CA ASN A 34 9.04 -1.31 0.97
C ASN A 34 9.05 0.13 0.44
N PRO A 35 10.04 0.97 0.80
CA PRO A 35 10.05 2.38 0.39
C PRO A 35 9.92 2.58 -1.13
N SER A 36 10.59 1.74 -1.94
CA SER A 36 10.54 1.83 -3.40
C SER A 36 9.15 1.49 -3.96
N LEU A 37 8.47 0.48 -3.39
CA LEU A 37 7.13 0.08 -3.81
C LEU A 37 6.09 1.14 -3.47
N ILE A 38 6.20 1.76 -2.29
CA ILE A 38 5.32 2.89 -1.93
C ILE A 38 5.60 4.09 -2.83
N LEU A 39 6.87 4.43 -3.06
CA LEU A 39 7.25 5.53 -3.95
C LEU A 39 6.66 5.35 -5.36
N LYS A 40 6.62 4.12 -5.87
CA LYS A 40 5.96 3.80 -7.14
C LYS A 40 4.44 3.95 -7.03
N ALA A 41 3.82 3.43 -5.97
CA ALA A 41 2.38 3.45 -5.79
C ALA A 41 1.83 4.89 -5.68
N VAL A 42 2.48 5.76 -4.92
CA VAL A 42 2.04 7.16 -4.75
C VAL A 42 2.06 7.98 -6.05
N GLY A 43 2.76 7.51 -7.07
CA GLY A 43 2.75 8.10 -8.41
C GLY A 43 1.48 7.80 -9.22
N LEU A 44 0.65 6.84 -8.78
CA LEU A 44 -0.61 6.52 -9.46
C LEU A 44 -1.70 7.54 -9.10
N ASP A 45 -2.56 7.84 -10.07
CA ASP A 45 -3.63 8.85 -9.94
C ASP A 45 -4.55 8.59 -8.74
N SER A 46 -4.81 7.31 -8.43
CA SER A 46 -5.66 6.88 -7.32
C SER A 46 -5.19 7.35 -5.94
N TYR A 47 -3.91 7.71 -5.78
CA TYR A 47 -3.33 8.12 -4.49
C TYR A 47 -2.94 9.60 -4.44
N LYS A 48 -3.26 10.38 -5.48
CA LYS A 48 -2.94 11.83 -5.53
C LYS A 48 -3.49 12.60 -4.34
N GLU A 49 -4.73 12.31 -3.94
CA GLU A 49 -5.36 12.98 -2.80
C GLU A 49 -4.60 12.72 -1.49
N TRP A 50 -4.07 11.52 -1.29
CA TRP A 50 -3.29 11.20 -0.08
C TRP A 50 -2.00 12.02 0.00
N LEU A 51 -1.37 12.29 -1.15
CA LEU A 51 -0.21 13.18 -1.23
C LEU A 51 -0.56 14.66 -1.05
N LEU A 52 -1.73 15.10 -1.51
CA LEU A 52 -2.20 16.47 -1.31
C LEU A 52 -2.49 16.74 0.17
N GLU A 53 -3.10 15.79 0.86
CA GLU A 53 -3.32 15.84 2.31
C GLU A 53 -2.01 15.99 3.09
N MET A 54 -0.91 15.39 2.63
CA MET A 54 0.43 15.58 3.25
C MET A 54 1.01 17.00 3.08
N LYS A 55 0.52 17.77 2.11
CA LYS A 55 0.96 19.16 1.89
C LYS A 55 0.13 20.16 2.68
N ALA A 56 -1.01 19.75 3.21
CA ALA A 56 -1.88 20.63 3.98
C ALA A 56 -1.17 21.07 5.28
N PRO A 57 -1.21 22.37 5.62
CA PRO A 57 -0.67 22.85 6.88
C PRO A 57 -1.45 22.21 8.04
N SER A 58 -0.78 21.37 8.83
CA SER A 58 -1.35 20.74 10.02
C SER A 58 -0.74 21.37 11.28
N SER A 59 -1.61 21.82 12.19
CA SER A 59 -1.24 22.34 13.51
C SER A 59 -1.05 21.25 14.57
N ALA A 60 -1.12 19.97 14.19
CA ALA A 60 -1.02 18.83 15.09
C ALA A 60 0.37 18.19 15.14
N GLN A 61 0.64 17.43 16.21
CA GLN A 61 1.83 16.58 16.36
C GLN A 61 1.94 15.63 15.14
N GLY A 62 3.06 15.66 14.40
CA GLY A 62 3.17 15.11 13.04
C GLY A 62 3.42 16.17 11.94
N SER A 63 3.66 17.42 12.35
CA SER A 63 3.98 18.56 11.47
C SER A 63 5.38 18.50 10.82
N THR A 64 6.22 17.53 11.18
CA THR A 64 7.49 17.28 10.48
C THR A 64 7.24 16.52 9.18
N LEU A 65 8.15 16.66 8.21
CA LEU A 65 8.08 15.87 6.97
C LEU A 65 8.11 14.38 7.27
N GLU A 66 8.98 13.95 8.19
CA GLU A 66 9.12 12.55 8.62
C GLU A 66 7.81 11.99 9.17
N GLY A 67 7.14 12.69 10.09
CA GLY A 67 5.88 12.23 10.67
C GLY A 67 4.76 12.11 9.62
N ARG A 68 4.75 12.98 8.61
CA ARG A 68 3.79 12.86 7.49
C ARG A 68 4.12 11.67 6.60
N VAL A 69 5.40 11.40 6.34
CA VAL A 69 5.83 10.22 5.56
C VAL A 69 5.43 8.95 6.31
N ASP A 70 5.69 8.86 7.61
CA ASP A 70 5.29 7.70 8.43
C ASP A 70 3.76 7.49 8.40
N ALA A 71 2.99 8.57 8.54
CA ALA A 71 1.53 8.50 8.45
C ALA A 71 1.05 7.99 7.08
N LEU A 72 1.71 8.41 5.99
CA LEU A 72 1.41 7.90 4.65
C LEU A 72 1.71 6.40 4.54
N LEU A 73 2.87 5.95 5.03
CA LEU A 73 3.26 4.54 5.00
C LEU A 73 2.25 3.67 5.76
N VAL A 74 1.82 4.12 6.94
CA VAL A 74 0.79 3.43 7.73
C VAL A 74 -0.55 3.43 7.01
N ARG A 75 -0.94 4.53 6.35
CA ARG A 75 -2.18 4.61 5.56
C ARG A 75 -2.24 3.58 4.43
N PHE A 76 -1.12 3.35 3.74
CA PHE A 76 -1.02 2.25 2.76
C PHE A 76 -1.25 0.90 3.42
N GLY A 77 -0.57 0.61 4.54
CA GLY A 77 -0.80 -0.62 5.30
C GLY A 77 -2.26 -0.81 5.70
N GLN A 78 -2.91 0.24 6.21
CA GLN A 78 -4.34 0.22 6.55
C GLN A 78 -5.24 -0.04 5.35
N ALA A 79 -4.90 0.48 4.16
CA ALA A 79 -5.68 0.25 2.95
C ALA A 79 -5.50 -1.19 2.43
N ILE A 80 -4.29 -1.74 2.52
CA ILE A 80 -4.00 -3.14 2.20
C ILE A 80 -4.80 -4.08 3.12
N LEU A 81 -4.81 -3.82 4.43
CA LEU A 81 -5.56 -4.61 5.42
C LEU A 81 -7.09 -4.57 5.23
N LYS A 82 -7.62 -3.67 4.40
CA LYS A 82 -9.06 -3.62 4.08
C LYS A 82 -9.44 -4.50 2.89
N VAL A 83 -8.45 -4.97 2.11
CA VAL A 83 -8.68 -5.71 0.87
C VAL A 83 -8.12 -7.14 0.89
N ILE A 84 -7.52 -7.52 2.02
CA ILE A 84 -7.05 -8.88 2.35
C ILE A 84 -7.95 -9.43 3.45
#